data_AF-A0A6M7WL86-F1
#
_entry.id   AF-A0A6M7WL86-F1
#
_cell.length_a   1.000
_cell.length_b   1.000
_cell.length_c   1.000
_cell.angle_alpha   90.00
_cell.angle_beta   90.00
_cell.angle_gamma   90.00
#
_symmetry.space_group_name_H-M   'P 1'
#
loop_
_entity.id
_entity.type
_entity.pdbx_description
1 polymer ?
#
loop_
_entity_poly.entity_id
_entity_poly.type
_entity_poly.pdbx_seq_one_letter_code
_entity_poly.pdbx_strand_id
1 'polypeptide(L)'
;MFNRSEIMKAAWAKWNAHFAARPHLVRKLSRSDFGFYLAAAWREAKIAQMTATERRADNIATKIDRLKYQSSRVNIEPRRRQLETEFAALAP
;
A
#
# COMPACT_ATOMS: atom_id res chain seq x y z
N MET A 1 11.27 11.71 10.78
CA MET A 1 10.32 12.59 10.06
C MET A 1 10.48 12.34 8.55
N PHE A 2 9.39 12.18 7.80
CA PHE A 2 9.48 11.92 6.36
C PHE A 2 9.90 13.16 5.59
N ASN A 3 10.89 13.03 4.70
CA ASN A 3 11.30 14.13 3.83
C ASN A 3 10.27 14.32 2.69
N ARG A 4 9.45 15.36 2.82
CA ARG A 4 8.36 15.66 1.88
C ARG A 4 8.86 15.94 0.47
N SER A 5 10.05 16.54 0.30
CA SER A 5 10.59 16.84 -1.03
C SER A 5 11.01 15.58 -1.76
N GLU A 6 11.61 14.61 -1.06
CA GLU A 6 11.98 13.31 -1.63
C GLU A 6 10.75 12.49 -2.03
N ILE A 7 9.68 12.54 -1.22
CA ILE A 7 8.42 11.88 -1.57
C ILE A 7 7.78 12.52 -2.82
N MET A 8 7.85 13.85 -2.96
CA MET A 8 7.37 14.54 -4.15
C MET A 8 8.17 14.17 -5.40
N LYS A 9 9.50 14.08 -5.28
CA LYS A 9 10.39 13.62 -6.37
C LYS A 9 10.05 12.18 -6.78
N ALA A 10 9.85 11.29 -5.82
CA ALA A 10 9.48 9.90 -6.09
C ALA A 10 8.11 9.79 -6.78
N ALA A 11 7.11 10.58 -6.34
CA ALA A 11 5.80 10.65 -7.01
C ALA A 11 5.93 11.15 -8.46
N TRP A 12 6.73 12.19 -8.68
CA TRP A 12 7.01 12.73 -10.01
C TRP A 12 7.68 11.71 -10.93
N ALA A 13 8.68 10.99 -10.42
CA ALA A 13 9.37 9.93 -11.17
C ALA A 13 8.39 8.82 -11.62
N LYS A 14 7.49 8.39 -10.73
CA LYS A 14 6.46 7.37 -11.06
C LYS A 14 5.46 7.86 -12.09
N TRP A 15 4.99 9.11 -11.96
CA TRP A 15 4.09 9.70 -12.95
C TRP A 15 4.76 9.75 -14.33
N ASN A 16 6.02 10.20 -14.40
CA ASN A 16 6.76 10.23 -15.66
C ASN A 16 6.95 8.82 -16.25
N ALA A 17 7.35 7.84 -15.44
CA ALA A 17 7.54 6.47 -15.89
C ALA A 17 6.25 5.85 -16.45
N HIS A 18 5.09 6.13 -15.83
CA HIS A 18 3.80 5.66 -16.29
C HIS A 18 3.45 6.13 -17.71
N PHE A 19 3.62 7.43 -17.99
CA PHE A 19 3.34 7.98 -19.32
C PHE A 19 4.43 7.67 -20.34
N ALA A 20 5.69 7.55 -19.92
CA ALA A 20 6.77 7.08 -20.78
C ALA A 20 6.52 5.65 -21.29
N ALA A 21 5.98 4.78 -20.45
CA ALA A 21 5.60 3.42 -20.83
C ALA A 21 4.30 3.34 -21.66
N ARG A 22 3.53 4.44 -21.75
CA ARG A 22 2.19 4.46 -22.36
C ARG A 22 2.01 5.72 -23.22
N PRO A 23 2.71 5.82 -24.36
CA PRO A 23 2.74 7.04 -25.18
C PRO A 23 1.39 7.41 -25.79
N HIS A 24 0.46 6.45 -25.88
CA HIS A 24 -0.91 6.67 -26.37
C HIS A 24 -1.82 7.37 -25.35
N LEU A 25 -1.42 7.49 -24.08
CA LEU A 25 -2.21 8.18 -23.07
C LEU A 25 -1.95 9.69 -23.12
N VAL A 26 -3.03 10.48 -23.05
CA VAL A 26 -2.93 11.94 -22.95
C VAL A 26 -2.29 12.32 -21.62
N ARG A 27 -1.13 12.96 -21.71
CA ARG A 27 -0.40 13.45 -20.53
C ARG A 27 -0.99 14.79 -20.10
N LYS A 28 -1.89 14.76 -19.11
CA LYS A 28 -2.42 15.96 -18.46
C LYS A 28 -2.15 15.88 -16.96
N LEU A 29 -1.47 16.88 -16.42
CA LEU A 29 -1.26 16.96 -14.98
C LEU A 29 -2.57 17.42 -14.32
N SER A 30 -3.20 16.53 -13.57
CA SER A 30 -4.35 16.83 -12.73
C SER A 30 -4.03 16.48 -11.28
N ARG A 31 -4.60 17.22 -10.33
CA ARG A 31 -4.38 16.97 -8.90
C ARG A 31 -4.94 15.61 -8.47
N SER A 32 -6.08 15.20 -9.04
CA SER A 32 -6.69 13.90 -8.77
C SER A 32 -5.79 12.75 -9.24
N ASP A 33 -5.26 12.83 -10.45
CA ASP A 33 -4.44 11.76 -11.02
C ASP A 33 -3.07 11.73 -10.34
N PHE A 34 -2.47 12.90 -10.10
CA PHE A 34 -1.20 12.98 -9.39
C PHE A 34 -1.32 12.51 -7.93
N GLY A 35 -2.49 12.68 -7.33
CA GLY A 35 -2.79 12.20 -5.97
C GLY A 35 -2.56 10.70 -5.80
N PHE A 36 -2.83 9.88 -6.82
CA PHE A 36 -2.53 8.45 -6.81
C PHE A 36 -1.02 8.18 -6.67
N TYR A 37 -0.19 8.84 -7.48
CA TYR A 37 1.26 8.67 -7.44
C TYR A 37 1.88 9.19 -6.14
N LEU A 38 1.32 10.27 -5.60
CA LEU A 38 1.71 10.79 -4.29
C LEU A 38 1.39 9.80 -3.17
N ALA A 39 0.18 9.21 -3.18
CA ALA A 39 -0.20 8.19 -2.22
C ALA A 39 0.68 6.93 -2.33
N ALA A 40 1.03 6.51 -3.54
CA ALA A 40 1.93 5.39 -3.79
C ALA A 40 3.35 5.67 -3.24
N ALA A 41 3.93 6.84 -3.57
CA ALA A 41 5.25 7.24 -3.07
C ALA A 41 5.27 7.38 -1.54
N TRP A 42 4.20 7.91 -0.95
CA TRP A 42 4.05 8.00 0.50
C TRP A 42 3.99 6.62 1.17
N ARG A 43 3.26 5.67 0.58
CA ARG A 43 3.19 4.29 1.06
C ARG A 43 4.56 3.61 1.00
N GLU A 44 5.29 3.76 -0.10
CA GLU A 44 6.64 3.21 -0.23
C GLU A 44 7.62 3.81 0.78
N ALA A 45 7.56 5.12 1.00
CA ALA A 45 8.37 5.78 2.02
C ALA A 45 8.09 5.24 3.42
N LYS A 46 6.82 4.99 3.76
CA LYS A 46 6.43 4.33 5.02
C LYS A 46 7.03 2.93 5.11
N ILE A 47 6.85 2.10 4.09
CA ILE A 47 7.36 0.72 4.07
C ILE A 47 8.89 0.68 4.24
N ALA A 48 9.61 1.63 3.63
CA ALA A 48 11.06 1.72 3.73
C ALA A 48 11.56 1.98 5.17
N GLN A 49 10.77 2.69 5.99
CA GLN A 49 11.10 2.96 7.39
C GLN A 49 10.61 1.88 8.35
N MET A 50 9.72 0.99 7.90
CA MET A 50 9.21 -0.10 8.72
C MET A 50 10.23 -1.22 8.86
N THR A 51 10.34 -1.77 10.07
CA THR A 51 11.06 -3.00 10.37
C THR A 51 10.40 -4.20 9.68
N ALA A 52 11.12 -5.32 9.56
CA ALA A 52 10.57 -6.55 8.99
C ALA A 52 9.32 -7.04 9.75
N THR A 53 9.31 -6.88 11.08
CA THR A 53 8.18 -7.24 11.95
C THR A 53 6.98 -6.34 11.69
N GLU A 54 7.16 -5.03 11.64
CA GLU A 54 6.08 -4.08 11.35
C GLU A 54 5.48 -4.31 9.96
N ARG A 55 6.31 -4.61 8.95
CA ARG A 55 5.81 -4.96 7.61
C ARG A 55 4.98 -6.24 7.63
N ARG A 56 5.36 -7.24 8.42
CA ARG A 56 4.56 -8.47 8.57
C ARG A 56 3.23 -8.18 9.25
N ALA A 57 3.23 -7.37 10.31
CA ALA A 57 2.01 -6.96 10.99
C ALA A 57 1.04 -6.21 10.05
N ASP A 58 1.52 -5.21 9.28
CA ASP A 58 0.70 -4.47 8.31
C ASP A 58 0.12 -5.36 7.20
N ASN A 59 0.92 -6.33 6.72
CA ASN A 59 0.45 -7.31 5.75
C ASN A 59 -0.65 -8.21 6.32
N ILE A 60 -0.53 -8.64 7.58
CA ILE A 60 -1.54 -9.47 8.24
C ILE A 60 -2.82 -8.65 8.48
N ALA A 61 -2.72 -7.41 8.95
CA ALA A 61 -3.84 -6.51 9.12
C ALA A 61 -4.59 -6.29 7.79
N THR A 62 -3.86 -6.07 6.70
CA THR A 62 -4.45 -5.94 5.35
C THR A 62 -5.15 -7.22 4.91
N LYS A 63 -4.60 -8.40 5.22
CA LYS A 63 -5.24 -9.69 4.90
C LYS A 63 -6.53 -9.89 5.68
N ILE A 64 -6.57 -9.52 6.97
CA ILE A 64 -7.78 -9.56 7.79
C ILE A 64 -8.85 -8.65 7.19
N ASP A 65 -8.50 -7.41 6.83
CA ASP A 65 -9.47 -6.49 6.23
C ASP A 65 -10.03 -7.02 4.90
N ARG A 66 -9.19 -7.64 4.07
CA ARG A 66 -9.61 -8.26 2.80
C ARG A 66 -10.62 -9.39 2.98
N LEU A 67 -10.63 -10.07 4.12
CA LEU A 67 -11.60 -11.15 4.39
C LEU A 67 -13.04 -10.62 4.42
N LYS A 68 -13.25 -9.34 4.76
CA LYS A 68 -14.59 -8.72 4.77
C LYS A 68 -15.26 -8.67 3.40
N TYR A 69 -14.46 -8.72 2.33
CA TYR A 69 -14.95 -8.67 0.95
C TYR A 69 -15.05 -10.06 0.30
N GLN A 70 -14.84 -11.14 1.06
CA GLN A 70 -15.04 -12.50 0.56
C GLN A 70 -16.54 -12.80 0.41
N SER A 71 -16.85 -13.72 -0.51
CA SER A 71 -18.22 -14.20 -0.70
C SER A 71 -18.77 -14.81 0.59
N SER A 72 -20.05 -14.55 0.90
CA SER A 72 -20.73 -15.09 2.07
C SER A 72 -20.80 -16.62 2.12
N ARG A 73 -20.53 -17.30 1.00
CA ARG A 73 -20.44 -18.76 0.90
C ARG A 73 -19.12 -19.32 1.44
N VAL A 74 -18.11 -18.48 1.66
CA VAL A 74 -16.80 -18.87 2.17
C VAL A 74 -16.78 -18.67 3.67
N ASN A 75 -16.51 -19.75 4.43
CA ASN A 75 -16.26 -19.62 5.86
C ASN A 75 -14.89 -18.97 6.10
N ILE A 76 -14.90 -17.67 6.42
CA ILE A 76 -13.69 -16.89 6.68
C ILE A 76 -13.19 -16.99 8.13
N GLU A 77 -14.00 -17.48 9.06
CA GLU A 77 -13.71 -17.45 10.50
C GLU A 77 -12.43 -18.21 10.90
N PRO A 78 -12.16 -19.44 10.40
CA PRO A 78 -10.92 -20.12 10.71
C PRO A 78 -9.69 -19.34 10.22
N ARG A 79 -9.79 -18.75 9.02
CA ARG A 79 -8.69 -18.00 8.42
C ARG A 79 -8.46 -16.67 9.14
N ARG A 80 -9.53 -16.02 9.57
CA ARG A 80 -9.47 -14.80 10.37
C ARG A 80 -8.78 -15.04 11.71
N ARG A 81 -9.19 -16.06 12.46
CA ARG A 81 -8.56 -16.42 13.75
C ARG A 81 -7.08 -16.74 13.63
N GLN A 82 -6.69 -17.48 12.59
CA GLN A 82 -5.27 -17.75 12.32
C GLN A 82 -4.46 -16.46 12.14
N LEU A 83 -4.96 -15.53 11.32
CA LEU A 83 -4.29 -14.25 11.08
C LEU A 83 -4.27 -13.37 12.34
N GLU A 84 -5.32 -13.37 13.15
CA GLU A 84 -5.35 -12.65 14.43
C GLU A 84 -4.32 -13.21 15.43
N THR A 85 -4.17 -14.54 15.50
CA THR A 85 -3.11 -15.18 16.32
C THR A 85 -1.71 -14.85 15.81
N GLU A 86 -1.49 -14.92 14.49
CA GLU A 86 -0.22 -14.51 13.87
C GLU A 86 0.09 -13.03 14.15
N PHE A 87 -0.91 -12.16 14.14
CA PHE A 87 -0.76 -10.75 14.46
C PHE A 87 -0.39 -10.53 15.94
N ALA A 88 -1.08 -11.21 16.85
CA ALA A 88 -0.81 -11.15 18.29
C ALA A 88 0.60 -11.64 18.64
N ALA A 89 1.10 -12.66 17.93
CA ALA A 89 2.46 -13.17 18.12
C ALA A 89 3.56 -12.22 17.62
N LEU A 90 3.22 -11.19 16.84
CA LEU A 90 4.15 -10.17 16.36
C LEU A 90 4.12 -8.89 17.21
N ALA A 91 3.21 -8.79 18.18
CA ALA A 91 3.21 -7.72 19.16
C ALA A 91 4.33 -7.96 20.19
N PRO A 92 5.17 -6.96 20.50
CA PRO A 92 6.16 -7.07 21.58
C PRO A 92 5.51 -7.15 22.97
#